data_AF-A0A401P0A7-F1
#
_entry.id   AF-A0A401P0A7-F1
#
_cell.length_a   1.000
_cell.length_b   1.000
_cell.length_c   1.000
_cell.angle_alpha   90.00
_cell.angle_beta   90.00
_cell.angle_gamma   90.00
#
_symmetry.space_group_name_H-M   'P 1'
#
loop_
_entity.id
_entity.type
_entity.pdbx_description
1 polymer ?
#
loop_
_entity_poly.entity_id
_entity_poly.type
_entity_poly.pdbx_seq_one_letter_code
_entity_poly.pdbx_strand_id
1 'polypeptide(L)'
;MQALNLTRKHNVQQPNIFYYLPHLMSNEDSLQPKVMIGQGKTGVLMVMGVPTVKRESQTYLFDTLNSLIYELSPEERKNCIIVVLIAEMEESYVNNLAESLQNTYSYEIQSGLLEIISPSANFYPDLSNLRETFGDSQQRVKWRTKQNLDYSFLMMYAQAKGTFYLQLEDDIIATPNYLQTMINFAQQQPSDDWVVLEFSQLGFIGKLSKSSDLTLLIEFILMFYKDKPIDWLLDHLLWVKVCNPEKDA
;
A
#
# COMPACT_ATOMS: atom_id res chain seq x y z
N MET A 1 -11.68 -54.68 23.34
CA MET A 1 -11.94 -53.36 22.71
C MET A 1 -10.97 -52.36 23.29
N GLN A 2 -9.85 -52.10 22.59
CA GLN A 2 -8.97 -50.97 22.95
C GLN A 2 -9.59 -49.71 22.35
N ALA A 3 -9.89 -48.73 23.20
CA ALA A 3 -10.34 -47.42 22.78
C ALA A 3 -9.20 -46.74 22.00
N LEU A 4 -9.48 -46.39 20.74
CA LEU A 4 -8.62 -45.51 19.95
C LEU A 4 -8.57 -44.15 20.64
N ASN A 5 -7.42 -43.84 21.22
CA ASN A 5 -7.12 -42.54 21.82
C ASN A 5 -6.91 -41.52 20.67
N LEU A 6 -8.01 -41.00 20.13
CA LEU A 6 -8.03 -39.97 19.09
C LEU A 6 -7.89 -38.58 19.71
N THR A 7 -6.69 -38.24 20.17
CA THR A 7 -6.34 -36.85 20.51
C THR A 7 -4.91 -36.52 20.10
N ARG A 8 -4.65 -36.60 18.79
CA ARG A 8 -3.74 -35.65 18.15
C ARG A 8 -4.58 -34.73 17.30
N LYS A 9 -4.95 -33.57 17.86
CA LYS A 9 -5.34 -32.42 17.03
C LYS A 9 -4.12 -32.11 16.18
N HIS A 10 -4.12 -32.55 14.93
CA HIS A 10 -3.16 -32.08 13.95
C HIS A 10 -3.44 -30.60 13.76
N ASN A 11 -2.52 -29.74 14.19
CA ASN A 11 -2.61 -28.32 13.95
C ASN A 11 -2.49 -28.10 12.44
N VAL A 12 -3.54 -27.60 11.82
CA VAL A 12 -3.51 -27.13 10.44
C VAL A 12 -2.75 -25.81 10.43
N GLN A 13 -1.65 -25.73 9.68
CA GLN A 13 -0.96 -24.46 9.47
C GLN A 13 -1.81 -23.58 8.56
N GLN A 14 -2.11 -22.37 9.02
CA GLN A 14 -2.79 -21.37 8.21
C GLN A 14 -1.75 -20.65 7.34
N PRO A 15 -2.04 -20.42 6.04
CA PRO A 15 -1.25 -19.50 5.23
C PRO A 15 -1.15 -18.15 5.94
N ASN A 16 0.01 -17.52 5.83
CA ASN A 16 0.27 -16.20 6.36
C ASN A 16 1.40 -15.54 5.56
N ILE A 17 1.69 -14.28 5.87
CA ILE A 17 2.75 -13.52 5.19
C ILE A 17 4.13 -14.18 5.25
N PHE A 18 4.44 -14.96 6.29
CA PHE A 18 5.71 -15.64 6.44
C PHE A 18 5.92 -16.77 5.42
N TYR A 19 4.85 -17.23 4.75
CA TYR A 19 5.00 -18.13 3.61
C TYR A 19 5.66 -17.43 2.41
N TYR A 20 5.30 -16.18 2.16
CA TYR A 20 5.84 -15.37 1.06
C TYR A 20 7.16 -14.68 1.43
N LEU A 21 7.29 -14.26 2.68
CA LEU A 21 8.43 -13.53 3.23
C LEU A 21 8.96 -14.23 4.51
N PRO A 22 9.59 -15.41 4.38
CA PRO A 22 10.01 -16.21 5.54
C PRO A 22 11.09 -15.55 6.39
N HIS A 23 11.89 -14.64 5.83
CA HIS A 23 12.94 -13.91 6.56
C HIS A 23 12.38 -12.98 7.64
N LEU A 24 11.10 -12.61 7.58
CA LEU A 24 10.44 -11.80 8.60
C LEU A 24 10.39 -12.52 9.96
N MET A 25 10.36 -13.86 9.98
CA MET A 25 10.36 -14.64 11.23
C MET A 25 11.66 -14.47 12.03
N SER A 26 12.75 -14.07 11.39
CA SER A 26 14.05 -13.88 12.03
C SER A 26 14.19 -12.52 12.73
N ASN A 27 13.22 -11.61 12.55
CA ASN A 27 13.30 -10.23 13.04
C ASN A 27 11.92 -9.77 13.54
N GLU A 28 11.76 -9.63 14.86
CA GLU A 28 10.47 -9.25 15.48
C GLU A 28 9.94 -7.89 15.01
N ASP A 29 10.84 -6.95 14.67
CA ASP A 29 10.48 -5.59 14.24
C ASP A 29 10.31 -5.46 12.71
N SER A 30 10.34 -6.57 11.96
CA SER A 30 10.31 -6.53 10.49
C SER A 30 8.99 -6.00 9.90
N LEU A 31 7.89 -6.13 10.63
CA LEU A 31 6.57 -5.62 10.25
C LEU A 31 6.24 -4.27 10.91
N GLN A 32 7.13 -3.75 11.77
CA GLN A 32 6.93 -2.45 12.40
C GLN A 32 7.61 -1.35 11.56
N PRO A 33 6.94 -0.20 11.35
CA PRO A 33 7.62 0.95 10.77
C PRO A 33 8.81 1.38 11.63
N LYS A 34 9.95 1.58 11.01
CA LYS A 34 11.15 2.10 11.67
C LYS A 34 11.00 3.58 12.03
N VAL A 35 10.36 4.34 11.14
CA VAL A 35 9.89 5.70 11.40
C VAL A 35 8.38 5.64 11.46
N MET A 36 7.81 6.27 12.49
CA MET A 36 6.38 6.45 12.64
C MET A 36 6.12 7.82 13.29
N ILE A 37 5.63 8.76 12.50
CA ILE A 37 5.27 10.11 12.95
C ILE A 37 3.81 10.34 12.59
N GLY A 38 2.98 10.61 13.59
CA GLY A 38 1.54 10.74 13.39
C GLY A 38 0.75 10.61 14.69
N GLN A 39 -0.58 10.76 14.62
CA GLN A 39 -1.47 10.60 15.78
C GLN A 39 -2.11 9.21 15.88
N GLY A 40 -1.80 8.29 14.95
CA GLY A 40 -2.39 6.95 14.95
C GLY A 40 -3.90 6.98 14.67
N LYS A 41 -4.36 7.92 13.84
CA LYS A 41 -5.79 8.12 13.57
C LYS A 41 -6.36 6.89 12.87
N THR A 42 -7.56 6.49 13.30
CA THR A 42 -8.33 5.33 12.79
C THR A 42 -9.80 5.68 12.69
N GLY A 43 -10.61 4.81 12.07
CA GLY A 43 -12.04 5.02 11.89
C GLY A 43 -12.39 6.11 10.89
N VAL A 44 -11.48 6.45 9.97
CA VAL A 44 -11.72 7.44 8.91
C VAL A 44 -12.44 6.82 7.72
N LEU A 45 -13.04 7.65 6.87
CA LEU A 45 -13.64 7.18 5.63
C LEU A 45 -12.59 6.81 4.59
N MET A 46 -11.55 7.63 4.44
CA MET A 46 -10.51 7.46 3.41
C MET A 46 -9.09 7.42 4.00
N VAL A 47 -8.31 6.43 3.58
CA VAL A 47 -6.85 6.39 3.78
C VAL A 47 -6.18 6.56 2.42
N MET A 48 -5.37 7.60 2.27
CA MET A 48 -4.61 7.88 1.05
C MET A 48 -3.15 7.50 1.24
N GLY A 49 -2.70 6.44 0.56
CA GLY A 49 -1.31 5.99 0.60
C GLY A 49 -0.45 6.68 -0.45
N VAL A 50 0.60 7.37 -0.02
CA VAL A 50 1.54 8.10 -0.90
C VAL A 50 2.97 7.58 -0.66
N PRO A 51 3.45 6.61 -1.44
CA PRO A 51 4.82 6.14 -1.37
C PRO A 51 5.77 7.09 -2.10
N THR A 52 6.95 7.32 -1.54
CA THR A 52 8.01 8.13 -2.13
C THR A 52 9.34 7.37 -2.08
N VAL A 53 10.15 7.57 -3.11
CA VAL A 53 11.51 7.02 -3.23
C VAL A 53 12.48 8.15 -3.58
N LYS A 54 13.76 7.96 -3.27
CA LYS A 54 14.80 8.93 -3.56
C LYS A 54 14.96 9.09 -5.07
N ARG A 55 14.82 10.32 -5.56
CA ARG A 55 15.06 10.70 -6.96
C ARG A 55 16.34 11.56 -7.04
N GLU A 56 17.07 11.44 -8.16
CA GLU A 56 18.34 12.19 -8.35
C GLU A 56 18.13 13.68 -8.62
N SER A 57 17.01 14.07 -9.24
CA SER A 57 16.79 15.43 -9.74
C SER A 57 15.99 16.32 -8.79
N GLN A 58 14.77 15.91 -8.41
CA GLN A 58 13.87 16.68 -7.56
C GLN A 58 12.86 15.81 -6.82
N THR A 59 12.35 16.32 -5.69
CA THR A 59 11.32 15.66 -4.86
C THR A 59 9.96 16.29 -5.17
N TYR A 60 9.05 15.53 -5.77
CA TYR A 60 7.69 15.97 -6.14
C TYR A 60 6.70 15.87 -4.97
N LEU A 61 7.06 15.15 -3.92
CA LEU A 61 6.20 14.83 -2.78
C LEU A 61 5.54 16.06 -2.15
N PHE A 62 6.29 17.16 -1.97
CA PHE A 62 5.76 18.36 -1.34
C PHE A 62 4.66 19.01 -2.18
N ASP A 63 4.83 19.06 -3.51
CA ASP A 63 3.82 19.59 -4.42
C ASP A 63 2.57 18.71 -4.41
N THR A 64 2.75 17.39 -4.43
CA THR A 64 1.67 16.41 -4.31
C THR A 64 0.89 16.58 -3.01
N LEU A 65 1.58 16.65 -1.86
CA LEU A 65 0.95 16.83 -0.56
C LEU A 65 0.22 18.17 -0.46
N ASN A 66 0.85 19.25 -0.92
CA ASN A 66 0.23 20.57 -0.96
C ASN A 66 -1.05 20.56 -1.79
N SER A 67 -1.02 19.94 -2.98
CA SER A 67 -2.19 19.82 -3.84
C SER A 67 -3.29 18.97 -3.21
N LEU A 68 -2.96 17.80 -2.66
CA LEU A 68 -3.92 16.92 -1.99
C LEU A 68 -4.58 17.61 -0.80
N ILE A 69 -3.80 18.27 0.06
CA ILE A 69 -4.29 18.94 1.27
C ILE A 69 -5.12 20.16 0.92
N TYR A 70 -4.68 20.97 -0.06
CA TYR A 70 -5.35 22.20 -0.46
C TYR A 70 -6.80 21.95 -0.90
N GLU A 71 -7.04 20.89 -1.67
CA GLU A 71 -8.36 20.54 -2.20
C GLU A 71 -9.30 19.86 -1.18
N LEU A 72 -8.83 19.58 0.05
CA LEU A 72 -9.68 19.00 1.11
C LEU A 72 -10.45 20.08 1.88
N SER A 73 -11.77 19.93 1.93
CA SER A 73 -12.64 20.70 2.81
C SER A 73 -12.38 20.40 4.30
N PRO A 74 -12.82 21.29 5.22
CA PRO A 74 -12.64 21.05 6.66
C PRO A 74 -13.30 19.76 7.19
N GLU A 75 -14.37 19.29 6.57
CA GLU A 75 -15.03 18.03 6.93
C GLU A 75 -14.25 16.82 6.42
N GLU A 76 -13.80 16.87 5.17
CA GLU A 76 -12.96 15.84 4.57
C GLU A 76 -11.65 15.65 5.34
N ARG A 77 -10.98 16.74 5.75
CA ARG A 77 -9.76 16.67 6.58
C ARG A 77 -9.98 15.92 7.91
N LYS A 78 -11.19 16.00 8.47
CA LYS A 78 -11.54 15.25 9.69
C LYS A 78 -11.78 13.77 9.42
N ASN A 79 -12.20 13.40 8.22
CA ASN A 79 -12.59 12.03 7.88
C ASN A 79 -11.68 11.33 6.85
N CYS A 80 -10.46 11.85 6.66
CA CYS A 80 -9.41 11.15 5.93
C CYS A 80 -8.07 11.19 6.68
N ILE A 81 -7.13 10.42 6.16
CA ILE A 81 -5.72 10.43 6.53
C ILE A 81 -4.86 10.22 5.28
N ILE A 82 -3.76 10.95 5.18
CA ILE A 82 -2.71 10.75 4.19
C ILE A 82 -1.55 10.05 4.89
N VAL A 83 -1.16 8.88 4.39
CA VAL A 83 -0.03 8.11 4.90
C VAL A 83 1.09 8.18 3.87
N VAL A 84 2.17 8.88 4.22
CA VAL A 84 3.38 8.95 3.40
C VAL A 84 4.31 7.81 3.78
N LEU A 85 4.61 6.93 2.83
CA LEU A 85 5.63 5.89 2.99
C LEU A 85 6.95 6.38 2.37
N ILE A 86 7.95 6.66 3.21
CA ILE A 86 9.33 6.86 2.77
C ILE A 86 9.93 5.48 2.50
N ALA A 87 9.83 5.02 1.26
CA ALA A 87 10.22 3.69 0.82
C ALA A 87 11.72 3.62 0.51
N GLU A 88 12.55 4.01 1.48
CA GLU A 88 14.01 4.01 1.38
C GLU A 88 14.64 3.25 2.53
N MET A 89 15.86 2.72 2.29
CA MET A 89 16.61 1.97 3.30
C MET A 89 17.81 2.76 3.87
N GLU A 90 18.21 3.85 3.20
CA GLU A 90 19.31 4.71 3.65
C GLU A 90 18.84 5.60 4.80
N GLU A 91 19.27 5.31 6.03
CA GLU A 91 18.78 5.98 7.24
C GLU A 91 18.95 7.51 7.21
N SER A 92 20.07 8.01 6.70
CA SER A 92 20.33 9.44 6.54
C SER A 92 19.27 10.11 5.67
N TYR A 93 18.92 9.49 4.53
CA TYR A 93 17.89 10.02 3.65
C TYR A 93 16.51 9.98 4.31
N VAL A 94 16.16 8.84 4.92
CA VAL A 94 14.87 8.65 5.60
C VAL A 94 14.68 9.69 6.70
N ASN A 95 15.67 9.87 7.58
CA ASN A 95 15.59 10.81 8.70
C ASN A 95 15.50 12.26 8.21
N ASN A 96 16.32 12.65 7.23
CA ASN A 96 16.29 14.01 6.68
C ASN A 96 14.95 14.35 6.02
N LEU A 97 14.37 13.42 5.26
CA LEU A 97 13.06 13.64 4.64
C LEU A 97 11.94 13.66 5.68
N ALA A 98 11.97 12.75 6.67
CA ALA A 98 11.01 12.71 7.76
C ALA A 98 11.02 14.02 8.58
N GLU A 99 12.21 14.54 8.90
CA GLU A 99 12.37 15.82 9.60
C GLU A 99 11.85 16.99 8.76
N SER A 100 12.17 17.01 7.47
CA SER A 100 11.66 18.04 6.54
C SER A 100 10.13 18.04 6.49
N LEU A 101 9.51 16.86 6.34
CA LEU A 101 8.05 16.71 6.34
C LEU A 101 7.44 17.11 7.69
N GLN A 102 8.07 16.74 8.81
CA GLN A 102 7.60 17.10 10.14
C GLN A 102 7.62 18.61 10.38
N ASN A 103 8.67 19.29 9.91
CA ASN A 103 8.80 20.74 10.03
C ASN A 103 7.78 21.47 9.13
N THR A 104 7.58 21.00 7.89
CA THR A 104 6.66 21.63 6.93
C THR A 104 5.19 21.40 7.28
N TYR A 105 4.80 20.18 7.67
CA TYR A 105 3.41 19.76 7.86
C TYR A 105 3.05 19.52 9.33
N SER A 106 3.66 20.28 10.23
CA SER A 106 3.48 20.13 11.68
C SER A 106 2.00 20.21 12.10
N TYR A 107 1.21 21.08 11.48
CA TYR A 107 -0.22 21.23 11.74
C TYR A 107 -1.02 20.01 11.28
N GLU A 108 -0.78 19.53 10.05
CA GLU A 108 -1.46 18.37 9.48
C GLU A 108 -1.13 17.09 10.27
N ILE A 109 0.11 16.95 10.72
CA ILE A 109 0.53 15.85 11.60
C ILE A 109 -0.17 15.95 12.95
N GLN A 110 -0.20 17.11 13.59
CA GLN A 110 -0.87 17.30 14.90
C GLN A 110 -2.38 17.09 14.84
N SER A 111 -3.02 17.47 13.72
CA SER A 111 -4.46 17.23 13.50
C SER A 111 -4.80 15.77 13.16
N GLY A 112 -3.78 14.93 12.92
CA GLY A 112 -3.93 13.54 12.49
C GLY A 112 -4.33 13.39 11.02
N LEU A 113 -4.19 14.43 10.20
CA LEU A 113 -4.41 14.36 8.76
C LEU A 113 -3.24 13.68 8.03
N LEU A 114 -2.01 13.87 8.50
CA LEU A 114 -0.80 13.32 7.87
C LEU A 114 -0.06 12.38 8.82
N GLU A 115 0.32 11.21 8.32
CA GLU A 115 1.25 10.29 8.96
C GLU A 115 2.44 10.01 8.05
N ILE A 116 3.63 9.89 8.63
CA ILE A 116 4.87 9.59 7.93
C ILE A 116 5.39 8.28 8.50
N ILE A 117 5.60 7.31 7.61
CA ILE A 117 6.16 6.01 7.96
C ILE A 117 7.34 5.67 7.08
N SER A 118 8.25 4.83 7.59
CA SER A 118 9.28 4.19 6.79
C SER A 118 9.41 2.73 7.24
N PRO A 119 9.48 1.77 6.30
CA PRO A 119 9.57 0.37 6.66
C PRO A 119 10.95 0.05 7.25
N SER A 120 11.02 -0.96 8.11
CA SER A 120 12.29 -1.51 8.54
C SER A 120 13.07 -2.08 7.36
N ALA A 121 14.40 -1.94 7.32
CA ALA A 121 15.22 -2.61 6.32
C ALA A 121 15.04 -4.14 6.36
N ASN A 122 14.71 -4.69 7.53
CA ASN A 122 14.42 -6.12 7.75
C ASN A 122 13.10 -6.57 7.13
N PHE A 123 12.23 -5.64 6.70
CA PHE A 123 11.04 -5.98 5.93
C PHE A 123 11.42 -6.56 4.57
N TYR A 124 12.47 -6.02 3.94
CA TYR A 124 12.86 -6.42 2.59
C TYR A 124 13.70 -7.71 2.62
N PRO A 125 13.44 -8.66 1.71
CA PRO A 125 14.32 -9.80 1.49
C PRO A 125 15.60 -9.34 0.77
N ASP A 126 16.56 -10.25 0.62
CA ASP A 126 17.68 -10.02 -0.30
C ASP A 126 17.17 -9.90 -1.75
N LEU A 127 17.35 -8.72 -2.35
CA LEU A 127 16.97 -8.39 -3.72
C LEU A 127 18.16 -8.43 -4.70
N SER A 128 19.33 -8.94 -4.30
CA SER A 128 20.52 -8.99 -5.15
C SER A 128 20.48 -10.10 -6.21
N ASN A 129 19.75 -11.19 -5.93
CA ASN A 129 19.72 -12.41 -6.75
C ASN A 129 18.34 -12.64 -7.40
N LEU A 130 17.79 -11.61 -8.04
CA LEU A 130 16.50 -11.72 -8.72
C LEU A 130 16.66 -12.28 -10.13
N ARG A 131 15.67 -13.06 -10.56
CA ARG A 131 15.60 -13.58 -11.93
C ARG A 131 15.23 -12.45 -12.89
N GLU A 132 15.99 -12.29 -13.96
CA GLU A 132 15.62 -11.39 -15.05
C GLU A 132 14.38 -11.89 -15.78
N THR A 133 13.44 -10.99 -16.01
CA THR A 133 12.20 -11.26 -16.74
C THR A 133 11.90 -10.07 -17.65
N PHE A 134 11.09 -10.30 -18.70
CA PHE A 134 10.60 -9.25 -19.62
C PHE A 134 11.70 -8.44 -20.34
N GLY A 135 12.94 -8.93 -20.37
CA GLY A 135 14.08 -8.20 -20.93
C GLY A 135 14.53 -7.00 -20.10
N ASP A 136 14.06 -6.88 -18.86
CA ASP A 136 14.46 -5.83 -17.94
C ASP A 136 15.87 -6.06 -17.41
N SER A 137 16.60 -4.97 -17.16
CA SER A 137 17.87 -5.01 -16.42
C SER A 137 17.65 -5.45 -14.97
N GLN A 138 18.69 -5.98 -14.32
CA GLN A 138 18.65 -6.31 -12.89
C GLN A 138 18.17 -5.15 -12.02
N GLN A 139 18.60 -3.92 -12.33
CA GLN A 139 18.16 -2.73 -11.60
C GLN A 139 16.65 -2.51 -11.72
N ARG A 140 16.08 -2.70 -12.92
CA ARG A 140 14.64 -2.54 -13.13
C ARG A 140 13.83 -3.67 -12.50
N VAL A 141 14.33 -4.91 -12.57
CA VAL A 141 13.73 -6.06 -11.87
C VAL A 141 13.73 -5.83 -10.36
N LYS A 142 14.84 -5.35 -9.79
CA LYS A 142 14.94 -4.98 -8.38
C LYS A 142 13.95 -3.86 -8.02
N TRP A 143 13.87 -2.82 -8.85
CA TRP A 143 12.95 -1.71 -8.64
C TRP A 143 11.49 -2.17 -8.60
N ARG A 144 11.01 -2.90 -9.62
CA ARG A 144 9.60 -3.36 -9.66
C ARG A 144 9.27 -4.37 -8.56
N THR A 145 10.25 -5.19 -8.17
CA THR A 145 10.10 -6.15 -7.06
C THR A 145 9.98 -5.43 -5.73
N LYS A 146 10.81 -4.39 -5.51
CA LYS A 146 10.75 -3.55 -4.32
C LYS A 146 9.42 -2.77 -4.26
N GLN A 147 8.96 -2.22 -5.39
CA GLN A 147 7.68 -1.50 -5.46
C GLN A 147 6.49 -2.35 -5.00
N ASN A 148 6.43 -3.63 -5.40
CA ASN A 148 5.42 -4.58 -4.91
C ASN A 148 5.45 -4.69 -3.37
N LEU A 149 6.64 -4.75 -2.77
CA LEU A 149 6.81 -4.83 -1.32
C LEU A 149 6.43 -3.49 -0.64
N ASP A 150 6.84 -2.36 -1.21
CA ASP A 150 6.53 -1.02 -0.70
C ASP A 150 5.02 -0.83 -0.58
N TYR A 151 4.29 -1.14 -1.65
CA TYR A 151 2.84 -0.98 -1.70
C TYR A 151 2.14 -1.96 -0.76
N SER A 152 2.64 -3.21 -0.68
CA SER A 152 2.12 -4.19 0.28
C SER A 152 2.29 -3.72 1.72
N PHE A 153 3.44 -3.15 2.07
CA PHE A 153 3.68 -2.60 3.41
C PHE A 153 2.72 -1.46 3.74
N LEU A 154 2.54 -0.53 2.81
CA LEU A 154 1.64 0.59 2.96
C LEU A 154 0.17 0.15 3.11
N MET A 155 -0.28 -0.80 2.30
CA MET A 155 -1.61 -1.39 2.41
C MET A 155 -1.81 -2.11 3.75
N MET A 156 -0.82 -2.89 4.21
CA MET A 156 -0.86 -3.55 5.53
C MET A 156 -0.99 -2.53 6.66
N TYR A 157 -0.24 -1.43 6.60
CA TYR A 157 -0.33 -0.35 7.60
C TYR A 157 -1.68 0.37 7.56
N ALA A 158 -2.24 0.58 6.37
CA ALA A 158 -3.48 1.32 6.15
C ALA A 158 -4.75 0.52 6.48
N GLN A 159 -4.71 -0.81 6.39
CA GLN A 159 -5.88 -1.69 6.41
C GLN A 159 -6.84 -1.44 7.58
N ALA A 160 -6.32 -1.23 8.79
CA ALA A 160 -7.15 -1.04 9.98
C ALA A 160 -7.59 0.42 10.21
N LYS A 161 -7.22 1.37 9.35
CA LYS A 161 -7.38 2.80 9.61
C LYS A 161 -8.66 3.41 9.07
N GLY A 162 -9.22 2.90 7.97
CA GLY A 162 -10.40 3.50 7.38
C GLY A 162 -11.23 2.55 6.53
N THR A 163 -12.34 3.07 5.98
CA THR A 163 -13.29 2.29 5.18
C THR A 163 -12.76 2.01 3.78
N PHE A 164 -12.16 3.03 3.15
CA PHE A 164 -11.55 2.94 1.83
C PHE A 164 -10.05 3.24 1.90
N TYR A 165 -9.32 2.62 0.98
CA TYR A 165 -7.91 2.85 0.74
C TYR A 165 -7.70 3.31 -0.71
N LEU A 166 -7.00 4.43 -0.87
CA LEU A 166 -6.61 4.99 -2.17
C LEU A 166 -5.10 4.93 -2.32
N GLN A 167 -4.61 4.15 -3.29
CA GLN A 167 -3.20 4.13 -3.66
C GLN A 167 -2.89 5.30 -4.61
N LEU A 168 -1.91 6.12 -4.24
CA LEU A 168 -1.40 7.25 -5.02
C LEU A 168 0.11 7.09 -5.27
N GLU A 169 0.68 8.04 -6.00
CA GLU A 169 2.12 8.25 -6.18
C GLU A 169 2.52 9.65 -5.70
N ASP A 170 3.82 9.91 -5.56
CA ASP A 170 4.36 11.15 -5.01
C ASP A 170 4.53 12.29 -6.03
N ASP A 171 4.10 12.11 -7.28
CA ASP A 171 4.21 13.06 -8.39
C ASP A 171 2.88 13.30 -9.13
N ILE A 172 1.82 13.58 -8.36
CA ILE A 172 0.48 13.87 -8.88
C ILE A 172 0.00 15.26 -8.46
N ILE A 173 -0.98 15.78 -9.19
CA ILE A 173 -1.72 16.99 -8.81
C ILE A 173 -3.20 16.61 -8.68
N ALA A 174 -3.77 16.89 -7.52
CA ALA A 174 -5.17 16.63 -7.23
C ALA A 174 -6.06 17.58 -8.04
N THR A 175 -7.16 17.04 -8.57
CA THR A 175 -8.21 17.85 -9.17
C THR A 175 -9.17 18.38 -8.09
N PRO A 176 -9.86 19.50 -8.34
CA PRO A 176 -10.81 20.02 -7.36
C PRO A 176 -11.90 19.01 -7.00
N ASN A 177 -12.21 18.92 -5.70
CA ASN A 177 -13.20 17.98 -5.13
C ASN A 177 -12.92 16.49 -5.43
N TYR A 178 -11.66 16.10 -5.61
CA TYR A 178 -11.30 14.71 -5.93
C TYR A 178 -11.88 13.72 -4.92
N LEU A 179 -11.78 14.00 -3.62
CA LEU A 179 -12.14 13.06 -2.56
C LEU A 179 -13.66 12.82 -2.55
N GLN A 180 -14.46 13.87 -2.50
CA GLN A 180 -15.91 13.76 -2.60
C GLN A 180 -16.36 13.05 -3.88
N THR A 181 -15.69 13.31 -5.01
CA THR A 181 -15.99 12.65 -6.29
C THR A 181 -15.76 11.15 -6.21
N MET A 182 -14.62 10.73 -5.64
CA MET A 182 -14.29 9.31 -5.45
C MET A 182 -15.26 8.61 -4.49
N ILE A 183 -15.59 9.26 -3.36
CA ILE A 183 -16.54 8.71 -2.38
C ILE A 183 -17.92 8.54 -3.01
N ASN A 184 -18.43 9.56 -3.71
CA ASN A 184 -19.72 9.49 -4.37
C ASN A 184 -19.75 8.36 -5.41
N PHE A 185 -18.70 8.24 -6.21
CA PHE A 185 -18.60 7.17 -7.19
C PHE A 185 -18.60 5.78 -6.52
N ALA A 186 -17.84 5.59 -5.44
CA ALA A 186 -17.80 4.33 -4.71
C ALA A 186 -19.15 3.96 -4.08
N GLN A 187 -19.88 4.93 -3.53
CA GLN A 187 -21.19 4.72 -2.91
C GLN A 187 -22.32 4.48 -3.94
N GLN A 188 -22.15 4.93 -5.18
CA GLN A 188 -23.12 4.78 -6.26
C GLN A 188 -22.94 3.47 -7.05
N GLN A 189 -21.97 2.63 -6.68
CA GLN A 189 -21.81 1.34 -7.35
C GLN A 189 -23.06 0.47 -7.16
N PRO A 190 -23.56 -0.19 -8.22
CA PRO A 190 -24.81 -0.94 -8.17
C PRO A 190 -24.73 -2.22 -7.32
N SER A 191 -23.51 -2.69 -7.05
CA SER A 191 -23.23 -3.81 -6.16
C SER A 191 -22.03 -3.48 -5.28
N ASP A 192 -21.94 -4.16 -4.14
CA ASP A 192 -20.78 -4.15 -3.25
C ASP A 192 -19.65 -5.10 -3.69
N ASP A 193 -19.81 -5.83 -4.80
CA ASP A 193 -18.87 -6.88 -5.25
C ASP A 193 -17.68 -6.37 -6.08
N TRP A 194 -17.42 -5.06 -6.13
CA TRP A 194 -16.28 -4.51 -6.84
C TRP A 194 -14.96 -4.72 -6.07
N VAL A 195 -13.86 -4.91 -6.79
CA VAL A 195 -12.52 -5.13 -6.19
C VAL A 195 -11.74 -3.82 -6.10
N VAL A 196 -11.62 -3.10 -7.21
CA VAL A 196 -10.94 -1.79 -7.31
C VAL A 196 -11.76 -0.86 -8.18
N LEU A 197 -11.81 0.43 -7.82
CA LEU A 197 -12.32 1.51 -8.65
C LEU A 197 -11.14 2.38 -9.10
N GLU A 198 -11.08 2.73 -10.38
CA GLU A 198 -9.94 3.41 -10.97
C GLU A 198 -10.25 4.87 -11.29
N PHE A 199 -9.36 5.76 -10.87
CA PHE A 199 -9.46 7.21 -11.09
C PHE A 199 -8.25 7.80 -11.84
N SER A 200 -7.34 6.95 -12.29
CA SER A 200 -6.23 7.30 -13.18
C SER A 200 -6.06 6.20 -14.23
N GLN A 201 -5.73 6.62 -15.45
CA GLN A 201 -5.39 5.74 -16.57
C GLN A 201 -3.91 5.30 -16.56
N LEU A 202 -3.10 5.89 -15.67
CA LEU A 202 -1.66 5.62 -15.58
C LEU A 202 -1.37 4.68 -14.41
N GLY A 203 -0.89 3.48 -14.75
CA GLY A 203 -0.38 2.49 -13.79
C GLY A 203 -1.31 2.24 -12.61
N PHE A 204 -0.73 2.09 -11.43
CA PHE A 204 -1.40 1.75 -10.17
C PHE A 204 -1.86 3.00 -9.40
N ILE A 205 -1.73 4.18 -10.00
CA ILE A 205 -2.20 5.44 -9.40
C ILE A 205 -3.72 5.45 -9.37
N GLY A 206 -4.30 6.06 -8.33
CA GLY A 206 -5.72 6.34 -8.25
C GLY A 206 -6.56 5.07 -8.13
N LYS A 207 -6.02 4.02 -7.50
CA LYS A 207 -6.70 2.74 -7.29
C LYS A 207 -7.35 2.77 -5.92
N LEU A 208 -8.68 2.80 -5.91
CA LEU A 208 -9.50 2.82 -4.71
C LEU A 208 -10.00 1.41 -4.40
N SER A 209 -9.77 0.94 -3.18
CA SER A 209 -10.21 -0.37 -2.69
C SER A 209 -10.96 -0.22 -1.36
N LYS A 210 -11.83 -1.17 -1.02
CA LYS A 210 -12.31 -1.30 0.36
C LYS A 210 -11.15 -1.77 1.24
N SER A 211 -10.95 -1.17 2.40
CA SER A 211 -9.85 -1.57 3.28
C SER A 211 -9.99 -3.02 3.77
N SER A 212 -11.23 -3.50 3.90
CA SER A 212 -11.54 -4.92 4.22
C SER A 212 -11.00 -5.90 3.17
N ASP A 213 -10.90 -5.45 1.92
CA ASP A 213 -10.50 -6.30 0.79
C ASP A 213 -9.00 -6.20 0.49
N LEU A 214 -8.28 -5.32 1.20
CA LEU A 214 -6.83 -5.19 1.05
C LEU A 214 -6.09 -6.48 1.34
N THR A 215 -6.58 -7.37 2.22
CA THR A 215 -5.93 -8.67 2.47
C THR A 215 -5.76 -9.46 1.18
N LEU A 216 -6.78 -9.48 0.31
CA LEU A 216 -6.71 -10.18 -0.97
C LEU A 216 -5.62 -9.57 -1.87
N LEU A 217 -5.58 -8.24 -1.96
CA LEU A 217 -4.59 -7.53 -2.77
C LEU A 217 -3.17 -7.77 -2.24
N ILE A 218 -2.97 -7.61 -0.92
CA ILE A 218 -1.69 -7.82 -0.25
C ILE A 218 -1.20 -9.25 -0.48
N GLU A 219 -2.03 -10.26 -0.22
CA GLU A 219 -1.63 -11.66 -0.41
C GLU A 219 -1.30 -11.98 -1.86
N PHE A 220 -2.09 -11.50 -2.82
CA PHE A 220 -1.84 -11.73 -4.24
C PHE A 220 -0.54 -11.05 -4.71
N ILE A 221 -0.31 -9.79 -4.32
CA ILE A 221 0.92 -9.06 -4.65
C ILE A 221 2.13 -9.78 -4.03
N LEU A 222 2.05 -10.17 -2.75
CA LEU A 222 3.14 -10.87 -2.07
C LEU A 222 3.38 -12.28 -2.61
N MET A 223 2.37 -12.96 -3.14
CA MET A 223 2.54 -14.26 -3.78
C MET A 223 3.44 -14.18 -5.03
N PHE A 224 3.36 -13.07 -5.77
CA PHE A 224 4.01 -12.90 -7.08
C PHE A 224 4.96 -11.70 -7.16
N TYR A 225 5.42 -11.19 -6.01
CA TYR A 225 6.15 -9.92 -5.93
C TYR A 225 7.45 -9.89 -6.74
N LYS A 226 8.05 -11.05 -7.03
CA LYS A 226 9.25 -11.17 -7.88
C LYS A 226 8.91 -11.30 -9.38
N ASP A 227 7.71 -11.79 -9.70
CA ASP A 227 7.38 -12.30 -11.02
C ASP A 227 6.94 -11.19 -11.98
N LYS A 228 6.15 -10.21 -11.50
CA LYS A 228 5.58 -9.15 -12.35
C LYS A 228 5.57 -7.78 -11.66
N PRO A 229 5.59 -6.66 -12.42
CA PRO A 229 5.25 -5.35 -11.87
C PRO A 229 3.83 -5.32 -11.30
N ILE A 230 3.58 -4.40 -10.38
CA ILE A 230 2.32 -4.33 -9.63
C ILE A 230 1.08 -4.13 -10.51
N ASP A 231 1.19 -3.34 -11.57
CA ASP A 231 0.10 -3.09 -12.53
C ASP A 231 -0.40 -4.39 -13.16
N TRP A 232 0.54 -5.22 -13.59
CA TRP A 232 0.21 -6.49 -14.24
C TRP A 232 -0.34 -7.50 -13.24
N LEU A 233 0.10 -7.44 -11.97
CA LEU A 233 -0.49 -8.25 -10.92
C LEU A 233 -1.95 -7.86 -10.67
N LEU A 234 -2.25 -6.56 -10.66
CA LEU A 234 -3.64 -6.09 -10.55
C LEU A 234 -4.48 -6.59 -11.71
N ASP A 235 -4.01 -6.43 -12.94
CA ASP A 235 -4.71 -6.90 -14.15
C ASP A 235 -5.01 -8.40 -14.06
N HIS A 236 -4.04 -9.21 -13.62
CA HIS A 236 -4.24 -10.64 -13.44
C HIS A 236 -5.24 -10.97 -12.33
N LEU A 237 -5.22 -10.26 -11.20
CA LEU A 237 -6.21 -10.44 -10.13
C LEU A 237 -7.62 -10.09 -10.63
N LEU A 238 -7.77 -8.97 -11.32
CA LEU A 238 -9.05 -8.53 -11.88
C LEU A 238 -9.56 -9.50 -12.94
N TRP A 239 -8.69 -10.01 -13.80
CA TRP A 239 -9.04 -11.05 -14.77
C TRP A 239 -9.60 -12.30 -14.08
N VAL A 240 -8.97 -12.75 -13.00
CA VAL A 240 -9.47 -13.91 -12.23
C VAL A 240 -10.79 -13.62 -11.51
N LYS A 241 -10.98 -12.40 -10.99
CA LYS A 241 -12.13 -12.06 -10.14
C LYS A 241 -13.38 -11.62 -10.92
N VAL A 242 -13.19 -11.01 -12.09
CA VAL A 242 -14.26 -10.31 -12.81
C VAL A 242 -14.53 -10.96 -14.17
N CYS A 243 -13.51 -11.46 -14.87
CA CYS A 243 -13.72 -12.12 -16.15
C CYS A 243 -14.24 -13.55 -15.94
N ASN A 244 -15.33 -13.90 -16.62
CA ASN A 244 -15.90 -15.25 -16.61
C ASN A 244 -15.53 -15.95 -17.91
N PRO A 245 -14.61 -16.93 -17.91
CA PRO A 245 -14.24 -17.67 -19.12
C PRO A 245 -15.45 -18.34 -19.81
N GLU A 246 -16.51 -18.64 -19.06
CA GLU A 246 -17.72 -19.31 -19.56
C GLU A 246 -18.70 -18.37 -20.28
N LYS A 247 -18.50 -17.04 -20.22
CA LYS A 247 -19.39 -16.08 -20.90
C LYS A 247 -18.95 -15.71 -22.31
N ASP A 248 -17.76 -16.16 -22.71
CA ASP A 248 -17.18 -15.98 -24.06
C ASP A 248 -17.13 -17.30 -24.86
N ALA A 249 -17.89 -18.32 -24.45
CA ALA A 249 -18.04 -19.61 -25.13
C ALA A 249 -19.41 -19.76 -25.82
#